data_AF-A0A4Y3WHN3-F1
#
_entry.id   AF-A0A4Y3WHN3-F1
#
_cell.length_a   1.000
_cell.length_b   1.000
_cell.length_c   1.000
_cell.angle_alpha   90.00
_cell.angle_beta   90.00
_cell.angle_gamma   90.00
#
_symmetry.space_group_name_H-M   'P 1'
#
loop_
_entity.id
_entity.type
_entity.pdbx_description
1 polymer ?
#
loop_
_entity_poly.entity_id
_entity_poly.type
_entity_poly.pdbx_seq_one_letter_code
_entity_poly.pdbx_strand_id
1 'polypeptide(L)' 'MTEYPTPDLTGCPACAAPAEVTERVDLWSTDGPVEHARVLCVNRHVFTMATERLPAHPAPVDDEPGRRTSPST' A
#
# COMPACT_ATOMS: atom_id res chain seq x y z
N MET A 1 -27.19 4.12 -10.22
CA MET A 1 -26.21 3.05 -9.92
C MET A 1 -25.21 3.67 -8.98
N THR A 2 -25.24 3.33 -7.69
CA THR A 2 -24.25 3.88 -6.76
C THR A 2 -22.95 3.13 -7.00
N GLU A 3 -21.96 3.83 -7.53
CA GLU A 3 -20.60 3.33 -7.62
C GLU A 3 -20.10 3.16 -6.18
N TYR A 4 -19.89 1.92 -5.75
CA TYR A 4 -19.20 1.67 -4.48
C TYR A 4 -17.71 1.86 -4.77
N PRO A 5 -17.04 2.88 -4.18
CA PRO A 5 -15.62 3.05 -4.39
C PRO A 5 -14.90 1.78 -3.94
N THR A 6 -13.97 1.31 -4.75
CA THR A 6 -13.11 0.18 -4.37
C THR A 6 -12.33 0.56 -3.11
N PRO A 7 -12.34 -0.27 -2.05
CA PRO A 7 -11.58 0.03 -0.84
C PRO A 7 -10.09 0.08 -1.17
N ASP A 8 -9.40 1.06 -0.61
CA ASP A 8 -7.97 1.23 -0.78
C ASP A 8 -7.24 0.23 0.14
N LEU A 9 -6.66 -0.79 -0.48
CA LEU A 9 -6.00 -1.90 0.22
C LEU A 9 -4.48 -1.79 0.13
N THR A 10 -3.82 -2.04 1.25
CA THR A 10 -2.36 -2.01 1.42
C THR A 10 -1.91 -3.16 2.34
N GLY A 11 -0.59 -3.33 2.50
CA GLY A 11 -0.02 -4.30 3.43
C GLY A 11 0.11 -3.73 4.86
N CYS A 12 -0.11 -4.57 5.87
CA CYS A 12 0.24 -4.20 7.23
C CYS A 12 1.78 -4.20 7.41
N PRO A 13 2.40 -3.09 7.87
CA PRO A 13 3.85 -3.03 8.03
C PRO A 13 4.40 -3.98 9.12
N ALA A 14 3.55 -4.47 10.04
CA ALA A 14 3.97 -5.38 11.11
C ALA A 14 3.78 -6.87 10.78
N CYS A 15 2.74 -7.23 10.03
CA CYS A 15 2.40 -8.64 9.79
C CYS A 15 2.13 -9.00 8.32
N ALA A 16 2.29 -8.05 7.39
CA ALA A 16 2.02 -8.20 5.96
C ALA A 16 0.58 -8.62 5.59
N ALA A 17 -0.33 -8.71 6.57
CA ALA A 17 -1.74 -9.00 6.33
C ALA A 17 -2.41 -7.83 5.57
N PRO A 18 -3.48 -8.10 4.81
CA PRO A 18 -4.23 -7.04 4.13
C PRO A 18 -4.75 -6.01 5.14
N ALA A 19 -4.56 -4.75 4.79
CA ALA A 19 -4.96 -3.58 5.57
C ALA A 19 -5.72 -2.58 4.70
N GLU A 20 -6.75 -1.99 5.27
CA GLU A 20 -7.56 -0.97 4.61
C GLU A 20 -7.09 0.41 5.05
N VAL A 21 -6.98 1.34 4.10
CA VAL A 21 -6.79 2.75 4.40
C VAL A 21 -8.14 3.36 4.81
N THR A 22 -8.29 3.56 6.11
CA THR A 22 -9.54 4.06 6.72
C THR A 22 -9.68 5.57 6.67
N GLU A 23 -8.55 6.29 6.62
CA GLU A 23 -8.52 7.75 6.64
C GLU A 23 -7.24 8.24 5.95
N ARG A 24 -7.35 9.39 5.27
CA ARG A 24 -6.20 10.14 4.75
C ARG A 24 -6.31 11.59 5.21
N VAL A 25 -5.20 12.14 5.69
CA VAL A 25 -5.11 13.50 6.21
C VAL A 25 -3.80 14.13 5.80
N ASP A 26 -3.89 15.35 5.26
CA ASP A 26 -2.72 16.19 5.01
C ASP A 26 -2.23 16.76 6.33
N LEU A 27 -1.05 16.34 6.75
CA LEU A 27 -0.40 16.86 7.94
C LEU A 27 0.67 17.87 7.53
N TRP A 28 0.57 19.09 8.06
CA TRP A 28 1.60 20.11 7.86
C TRP A 28 2.90 19.69 8.53
N SER A 29 3.92 19.40 7.73
CA SER A 29 5.28 19.14 8.16
C SER A 29 6.16 20.36 7.91
N THR A 30 7.42 20.28 8.37
CA THR A 30 8.43 21.33 8.20
C THR A 30 8.82 21.57 6.74
N ASP A 31 8.70 20.56 5.88
CA ASP A 31 9.01 20.63 4.44
C ASP A 31 7.76 20.88 3.56
N GLY A 32 6.59 21.07 4.20
CA GLY A 32 5.31 21.21 3.51
C GLY A 32 4.27 20.18 3.95
N PRO A 33 3.10 20.16 3.32
CA PRO A 33 2.05 19.20 3.62
C PRO A 33 2.48 17.79 3.20
N VAL A 34 2.34 16.83 4.12
CA VAL A 34 2.61 15.40 3.88
C VAL A 34 1.31 14.62 4.10
N GLU A 35 0.88 13.88 3.08
CA GLU A 35 -0.30 13.04 3.16
C GLU A 35 -0.03 11.82 4.07
N HIS A 36 -0.79 11.70 5.14
CA HIS A 36 -0.75 10.57 6.06
C HIS A 36 -2.00 9.72 5.90
N ALA A 37 -1.82 8.40 5.91
CA ALA A 37 -2.89 7.43 5.92
C ALA A 37 -2.95 6.69 7.25
N ARG A 38 -4.18 6.49 7.74
CA ARG A 38 -4.46 5.58 8.84
C ARG A 38 -4.91 4.24 8.28
N VAL A 39 -4.15 3.20 8.58
CA VAL A 39 -4.40 1.84 8.08
C VAL A 39 -4.84 0.92 9.21
N LEU A 40 -5.84 0.09 8.92
CA LEU A 40 -6.36 -0.93 9.82
C LEU A 40 -6.26 -2.29 9.13
N CYS A 41 -5.47 -3.20 9.70
CA CYS A 41 -5.37 -4.56 9.18
C CYS A 41 -6.42 -5.50 9.76
N VAL A 42 -6.61 -6.65 9.11
CA VAL A 42 -7.52 -7.72 9.58
C VAL A 42 -7.17 -8.24 10.98
N ASN A 43 -5.90 -8.13 11.39
CA ASN A 43 -5.43 -8.44 12.75
C ASN A 43 -5.62 -7.28 13.74
N ARG A 44 -6.32 -6.21 13.34
CA ARG A 44 -6.61 -4.98 14.10
C ARG A 44 -5.39 -4.15 14.50
N HIS A 45 -4.25 -4.29 13.81
CA HIS A 45 -3.17 -3.32 13.96
C HIS A 45 -3.56 -2.01 13.30
N VAL A 46 -3.31 -0.91 14.02
CA VAL A 46 -3.53 0.45 13.56
C VAL A 46 -2.19 1.13 13.38
N PHE A 47 -1.95 1.66 12.18
CA PHE A 47 -0.77 2.48 11.91
C PHE A 47 -1.20 3.79 11.26
N THR A 48 -0.55 4.88 11.62
CA THR A 48 -0.68 6.17 10.94
C THR A 48 0.69 6.54 10.40
N MET A 49 0.81 6.66 9.08
CA MET A 49 2.09 6.91 8.42
C MET A 49 1.92 7.64 7.10
N ALA A 50 2.99 8.29 6.61
CA ALA A 50 3.01 8.93 5.31
C ALA A 50 2.64 7.92 4.20
N THR A 51 1.76 8.32 3.28
CA THR A 51 1.27 7.43 2.21
C THR A 51 2.39 6.94 1.30
N GLU A 52 3.44 7.75 1.12
CA GLU A 52 4.66 7.40 0.38
C GLU A 52 5.43 6.21 1.00
N ARG A 53 5.21 5.93 2.29
CA ARG A 53 5.83 4.82 3.01
C ARG A 53 4.91 3.62 3.17
N LEU A 54 3.68 3.69 2.67
CA LEU A 54 2.79 2.53 2.66
C LEU A 54 3.44 1.42 1.83
N PRO A 55 3.45 0.17 2.31
CA PRO A 55 3.85 -0.92 1.47
C PRO A 55 2.88 -0.97 0.28
N ALA A 56 3.43 -0.89 -0.93
CA ALA A 56 2.65 -1.12 -2.12
C ALA A 56 1.94 -2.46 -1.93
N HIS A 57 0.62 -2.50 -2.19
CA HIS A 57 -0.03 -3.78 -2.36
C HIS A 57 0.82 -4.54 -3.39
N PRO A 58 1.21 -5.81 -3.15
CA PRO A 58 1.83 -6.56 -4.21
C PRO A 58 0.85 -6.47 -5.38
N ALA A 59 1.27 -5.75 -6.43
CA ALA A 59 0.58 -5.84 -7.71
C ALA A 59 0.50 -7.35 -7.98
N PRO A 60 -0.59 -7.86 -8.58
CA PRO A 60 -0.53 -9.19 -9.14
C PRO A 60 0.75 -9.22 -9.96
N VAL A 61 1.69 -10.06 -9.53
CA VAL A 61 2.92 -10.26 -10.29
C VAL A 61 2.41 -10.70 -11.64
N ASP A 62 2.49 -9.81 -12.63
CA ASP A 62 2.46 -10.26 -14.00
C ASP A 62 3.72 -11.11 -14.09
N ASP A 63 3.54 -12.42 -13.92
CA ASP A 63 4.54 -13.43 -14.19
C ASP A 63 4.88 -13.24 -15.66
N GLU A 64 5.83 -12.35 -15.97
CA GLU A 64 6.40 -12.27 -17.30
C GLU A 64 7.25 -13.54 -17.44
N PRO A 65 6.82 -14.57 -18.19
CA PRO A 65 7.61 -15.76 -18.42
C PRO A 65 8.50 -15.45 -19.63
N GLY A 66 9.41 -14.47 -19.49
CA GLY A 66 10.07 -13.87 -20.65
C GLY A 66 11.56 -13.69 -20.54
N ARG A 67 12.16 -13.60 -19.35
CA ARG A 67 13.63 -13.51 -19.24
C ARG A 67 14.29 -14.89 -19.29
N ARG A 68 14.31 -15.48 -20.48
CA ARG A 68 15.33 -16.46 -20.87
C ARG A 68 16.70 -15.80 -20.69
N THR A 69 17.32 -16.01 -19.54
CA THR A 69 18.77 -15.84 -19.42
C THR A 69 19.40 -16.89 -20.34
N SER A 70 19.82 -16.44 -21.51
CA SER A 70 20.66 -17.27 -22.38
C SER A 70 22.01 -17.45 -21.67
N PRO A 71 22.56 -18.68 -21.58
CA PRO A 71 23.95 -18.84 -21.20
C PRO A 71 24.83 -18.42 -22.37
N SER A 72 25.72 -17.44 -22.15
CA SER A 72 26.78 -17.11 -23.11
C SER A 72 27.75 -18.30 -23.18
N THR A 73 27.99 -18.79 -24.40
CA THR A 73 29.05 -19.74 -24.76
C THR A 73 30.43 -19.11 -24.58
#